data_AF-A0A9P1FZM3-F1
#
_entry.id   AF-A0A9P1FZM3-F1
#
_cell.length_a   1.000
_cell.length_b   1.000
_cell.length_c   1.000
_cell.angle_alpha   90.00
_cell.angle_beta   90.00
_cell.angle_gamma   90.00
#
_symmetry.space_group_name_H-M   'P 1'
#
loop_
_entity.id
_entity.type
_entity.pdbx_description
1 polymer ?
#
loop_
_entity_poly.entity_id
_entity_poly.type
_entity_poly.pdbx_seq_one_letter_code
_entity_poly.pdbx_strand_id
1 'polypeptide(L)'
;MATASVDEVTKKVESLTTEASKGWEPMAFPEDRIEHIRKCFDEHPQAKSSTDGPKTLELKLLHQILFTQEERMEYSLKDFESDAAAVLKDANDLSWADVEKFMAENL
;
A
#
# COMPACT_ATOMS: atom_id res chain seq x y z
N MET A 1 -0.88 32.52 4.34
CA MET A 1 -0.41 31.12 4.43
C MET A 1 -1.31 30.30 3.53
N ALA A 2 -0.76 29.67 2.50
CA ALA A 2 -1.53 28.87 1.56
C ALA A 2 -1.96 27.56 2.23
N THR A 3 -3.26 27.37 2.44
CA THR A 3 -3.83 26.08 2.80
C THR A 3 -3.84 25.22 1.55
N ALA A 4 -2.86 24.33 1.40
CA ALA A 4 -2.91 23.29 0.38
C ALA A 4 -4.18 22.47 0.62
N SER A 5 -5.14 22.60 -0.28
CA SER A 5 -6.44 21.91 -0.20
C SER A 5 -6.22 20.40 -0.18
N VAL A 6 -6.92 19.73 0.73
CA VAL A 6 -7.03 18.27 0.82
C VAL A 6 -7.35 17.63 -0.54
N ASP A 7 -8.06 18.35 -1.42
CA ASP A 7 -8.36 17.99 -2.81
C ASP A 7 -7.14 17.70 -3.70
N GLU A 8 -6.01 18.40 -3.49
CA GLU A 8 -4.82 18.24 -4.32
C GLU A 8 -4.04 16.97 -3.95
N VAL A 9 -4.10 16.58 -2.68
CA VAL A 9 -3.44 15.38 -2.16
C VAL A 9 -4.15 14.13 -2.67
N THR A 10 -5.49 14.11 -2.65
CA THR A 10 -6.29 12.96 -3.11
C THR A 10 -6.10 12.70 -4.61
N LYS A 11 -6.09 13.76 -5.44
CA LYS A 11 -5.83 13.63 -6.88
C LYS A 11 -4.43 13.10 -7.20
N LYS A 12 -3.43 13.44 -6.38
CA LYS A 12 -2.05 12.97 -6.56
C LYS A 12 -1.94 11.47 -6.27
N VAL A 13 -2.64 10.99 -5.24
CA VAL A 13 -2.67 9.57 -4.88
C VAL A 13 -3.39 8.75 -5.95
N GLU A 14 -4.53 9.23 -6.47
CA GLU A 14 -5.21 8.57 -7.59
C GLU A 14 -4.35 8.53 -8.86
N SER A 15 -3.64 9.62 -9.19
CA SER A 15 -2.67 9.63 -10.30
C SER A 15 -1.50 8.66 -10.09
N LEU A 16 -0.95 8.56 -8.87
CA LEU A 16 0.14 7.63 -8.54
C LEU A 16 -0.29 6.16 -8.64
N THR A 17 -1.54 5.84 -8.29
CA THR A 17 -2.09 4.48 -8.50
C THR A 17 -2.38 4.16 -9.97
N THR A 18 -2.56 5.18 -10.82
CA THR A 18 -2.86 4.99 -12.26
C THR A 18 -1.58 4.84 -13.11
N GLU A 19 -0.42 5.32 -12.63
CA GLU A 19 0.89 5.09 -13.25
C GLU A 19 1.40 3.64 -13.13
N ALA A 20 0.65 2.74 -12.48
CA ALA A 20 0.86 1.29 -12.53
C ALA A 20 0.54 0.66 -13.91
N SER A 21 0.54 1.47 -14.98
CA SER A 21 0.53 1.02 -16.39
C SER A 21 1.93 0.67 -16.91
N LYS A 22 2.96 0.67 -16.05
CA LYS A 22 4.17 -0.10 -16.31
C LYS A 22 3.75 -1.57 -16.25
N GLY A 23 3.87 -2.30 -17.35
CA GLY A 23 3.43 -3.71 -17.47
C GLY A 23 4.22 -4.67 -16.57
N TRP A 24 4.15 -4.47 -15.25
CA TRP A 24 4.59 -5.43 -14.25
C TRP A 24 3.69 -6.66 -14.35
N GLU A 25 4.31 -7.84 -14.24
CA GLU A 25 3.53 -9.06 -14.22
C GLU A 25 2.59 -9.06 -13.00
N PRO A 26 1.37 -9.61 -13.14
CA PRO A 26 0.43 -9.74 -12.02
C PRO A 26 1.11 -10.46 -10.85
N MET A 27 0.91 -9.97 -9.63
CA MET A 27 1.52 -10.54 -8.42
C MET A 27 3.06 -10.52 -8.38
N ALA A 28 3.74 -9.91 -9.36
CA ALA A 28 5.20 -9.71 -9.31
C ALA A 28 5.52 -8.37 -8.66
N PHE A 29 6.51 -8.37 -7.77
CA PHE A 29 7.00 -7.19 -7.04
C PHE A 29 8.49 -6.93 -7.33
N PRO A 30 8.84 -6.52 -8.56
CA PRO A 30 10.20 -6.07 -8.86
C PRO A 30 10.56 -4.82 -8.06
N GLU A 31 11.86 -4.52 -7.93
CA GLU A 31 12.37 -3.40 -7.13
C GLU A 31 11.69 -2.06 -7.45
N ASP A 32 11.39 -1.79 -8.73
CA ASP A 32 10.75 -0.53 -9.13
C ASP A 32 9.28 -0.43 -8.72
N ARG A 33 8.55 -1.56 -8.67
CA ARG A 33 7.19 -1.62 -8.12
C ARG A 33 7.23 -1.44 -6.60
N ILE A 34 8.18 -2.09 -5.91
CA ILE A 34 8.38 -1.95 -4.46
C ILE A 34 8.71 -0.50 -4.09
N GLU A 35 9.62 0.15 -4.81
CA GLU A 35 9.94 1.57 -4.59
C GLU A 35 8.72 2.48 -4.78
N HIS A 36 7.90 2.19 -5.79
CA HIS A 36 6.65 2.93 -6.02
C HIS A 36 5.65 2.73 -4.88
N ILE A 37 5.42 1.49 -4.45
CA ILE A 37 4.54 1.16 -3.33
C ILE A 37 5.06 1.82 -2.04
N ARG A 38 6.37 1.79 -1.78
CA ARG A 38 7.00 2.44 -0.64
C ARG A 38 6.73 3.93 -0.65
N LYS A 39 6.92 4.58 -1.80
CA LYS A 39 6.64 6.01 -1.94
C LYS A 39 5.16 6.31 -1.70
N CYS A 40 4.25 5.52 -2.27
CA CYS A 40 2.82 5.66 -2.03
C CYS A 40 2.46 5.47 -0.55
N PHE A 41 3.09 4.51 0.14
CA PHE A 41 2.93 4.29 1.58
C PHE A 41 3.41 5.50 2.39
N ASP A 42 4.60 6.03 2.08
CA ASP A 42 5.20 7.15 2.80
C ASP A 42 4.47 8.48 2.57
N GLU A 43 3.99 8.70 1.35
CA GLU A 43 3.23 9.89 0.95
C GLU A 43 1.73 9.77 1.26
N HIS A 44 1.26 8.62 1.77
CA HIS A 44 -0.16 8.42 2.02
C HIS A 44 -0.66 9.37 3.13
N PRO A 45 -1.71 10.17 2.89
CA PRO A 45 -2.19 11.15 3.87
C PRO A 45 -2.76 10.51 5.14
N GLN A 46 -3.17 9.24 5.05
CA GLN A 46 -3.69 8.46 6.18
C GLN A 46 -2.63 7.58 6.85
N ALA A 47 -1.36 7.66 6.44
CA ALA A 47 -0.28 6.98 7.14
C ALA A 47 -0.15 7.57 8.55
N LYS A 48 -0.41 6.76 9.57
CA LYS A 48 -0.28 7.14 10.98
C LYS A 48 1.20 7.15 11.32
N SER A 49 1.80 8.33 11.45
CA SER A 49 3.13 8.44 12.07
C SER A 49 2.96 8.42 13.58
N SER A 50 3.43 7.37 14.24
CA SER A 50 3.59 7.42 15.70
C SER A 50 4.75 8.35 16.03
N THR A 51 4.61 9.19 17.06
CA THR A 51 5.55 10.28 17.40
C THR A 51 7.01 9.83 17.54
N ASP A 52 7.23 8.55 17.85
CA ASP A 52 8.55 7.90 17.95
C ASP A 52 8.60 6.54 17.23
N GLY A 53 7.64 6.25 16.35
CA GLY A 53 7.46 4.93 15.73
C GLY A 53 7.44 4.97 14.20
N PRO A 54 7.58 3.81 13.54
CA PRO A 54 7.45 3.74 12.09
C PRO A 54 6.05 4.17 11.67
N LYS A 55 5.93 4.77 10.48
CA LYS A 55 4.63 5.02 9.87
C LYS A 55 3.90 3.70 9.68
N THR A 56 2.62 3.68 10.05
CA THR A 56 1.73 2.54 9.82
C THR A 56 0.57 2.95 8.93
N LEU A 57 0.07 2.01 8.14
CA LEU A 57 -1.08 2.21 7.27
C LEU A 57 -2.09 1.09 7.49
N GLU A 58 -3.37 1.43 7.40
CA GLU A 58 -4.44 0.43 7.49
C GLU A 58 -4.34 -0.57 6.36
N LEU A 59 -4.58 -1.84 6.70
CA LEU A 59 -4.47 -2.97 5.79
C LEU A 59 -5.30 -2.78 4.51
N LYS A 60 -6.50 -2.21 4.63
CA LYS A 60 -7.35 -1.88 3.48
C LYS A 60 -6.71 -0.88 2.52
N LEU A 61 -6.01 0.13 3.02
CA LEU A 61 -5.32 1.11 2.18
C LEU A 61 -4.09 0.48 1.53
N LEU A 62 -3.40 -0.38 2.27
CA LEU A 62 -2.30 -1.17 1.76
C LEU A 62 -2.70 -2.07 0.60
N HIS A 63 -3.84 -2.75 0.69
CA HIS A 63 -4.43 -3.51 -0.43
C HIS A 63 -4.63 -2.63 -1.67
N GLN A 64 -5.04 -1.37 -1.49
CA GLN A 64 -5.21 -0.43 -2.60
C GLN A 64 -3.90 0.05 -3.22
N ILE A 65 -2.81 0.07 -2.46
CA ILE A 65 -1.47 0.47 -2.93
C ILE A 65 -0.72 -0.70 -3.55
N LEU A 66 -0.80 -1.89 -2.92
CA LEU A 66 -0.11 -3.11 -3.35
C LEU A 66 -0.68 -3.63 -4.67
N PHE A 67 -2.01 -3.63 -4.81
CA PHE A 67 -2.70 -4.24 -5.93
C PHE A 67 -3.37 -3.19 -6.81
N THR A 68 -3.20 -3.36 -8.11
CA THR A 68 -3.91 -2.58 -9.14
C THR A 68 -5.41 -2.81 -9.06
N GLN A 69 -6.21 -2.01 -9.78
CA GLN A 69 -7.65 -2.22 -9.82
C GLN A 69 -8.05 -3.61 -10.33
N GLU A 70 -7.33 -4.14 -11.31
CA GLU A 70 -7.58 -5.48 -11.88
C GLU A 70 -7.20 -6.59 -10.89
N GLU A 71 -6.00 -6.51 -10.30
CA GLU A 71 -5.55 -7.47 -9.27
C GLU A 71 -6.50 -7.46 -8.07
N ARG A 72 -7.10 -6.33 -7.69
CA ARG A 72 -8.10 -6.29 -6.60
C ARG A 72 -9.43 -6.96 -6.95
N MET A 73 -9.77 -7.07 -8.23
CA MET A 73 -10.93 -7.84 -8.67
C MET A 73 -10.66 -9.34 -8.62
N GLU A 74 -9.43 -9.76 -8.94
CA GLU A 74 -9.00 -11.15 -8.87
C GLU A 74 -8.67 -11.61 -7.44
N TYR A 75 -8.01 -10.74 -6.68
CA TYR A 75 -7.54 -10.96 -5.32
C TYR A 75 -8.27 -10.03 -4.35
N SER A 76 -9.35 -10.57 -3.79
CA SER A 76 -10.26 -9.79 -2.96
C SER A 76 -9.59 -9.32 -1.67
N LEU A 77 -10.08 -8.20 -1.11
CA LEU A 77 -9.58 -7.71 0.18
C LEU A 77 -9.68 -8.76 1.28
N LYS A 78 -10.67 -9.65 1.23
CA LYS A 78 -10.88 -10.70 2.21
C LYS A 78 -9.80 -11.78 2.17
N ASP A 79 -9.31 -12.09 0.96
CA ASP A 79 -8.20 -13.04 0.78
C ASP A 79 -6.91 -12.40 1.28
N PHE A 80 -6.68 -11.13 0.92
CA PHE A 80 -5.58 -10.34 1.45
C PHE A 80 -5.57 -10.22 2.97
N GLU A 81 -6.73 -9.97 3.60
CA GLU A 81 -6.88 -9.93 5.06
C GLU A 81 -6.48 -11.27 5.71
N SER A 82 -6.89 -12.38 5.11
CA SER A 82 -6.60 -13.73 5.62
C SER A 82 -5.11 -14.04 5.53
N ASP A 83 -4.49 -13.68 4.40
CA ASP A 83 -3.08 -13.89 4.11
C ASP A 83 -2.19 -12.98 4.97
N ALA A 84 -2.58 -11.70 5.12
CA ALA A 84 -1.89 -10.75 5.97
C ALA A 84 -2.01 -11.14 7.45
N ALA A 85 -3.17 -11.64 7.90
CA ALA A 85 -3.31 -12.17 9.26
C ALA A 85 -2.40 -13.39 9.49
N ALA A 86 -2.22 -14.25 8.48
CA ALA A 86 -1.33 -15.41 8.55
C ALA A 86 0.16 -15.02 8.70
N VAL A 87 0.59 -13.95 8.03
CA VAL A 87 2.01 -13.51 8.03
C VAL A 87 2.32 -12.51 9.16
N LEU A 88 1.37 -11.63 9.48
CA LEU A 88 1.58 -10.41 10.27
C LEU A 88 0.93 -10.47 11.67
N LYS A 89 0.29 -11.58 12.05
CA LYS A 89 -0.29 -11.82 13.39
C LYS A 89 -1.16 -10.65 13.90
N ASP A 90 -2.33 -10.46 13.27
CA ASP A 90 -3.38 -9.54 13.73
C ASP A 90 -3.02 -8.03 13.67
N ALA A 91 -2.39 -7.61 12.58
CA ALA A 91 -1.98 -6.22 12.40
C ALA A 91 -2.96 -5.45 11.49
N ASN A 92 -3.89 -4.72 12.11
CA ASN A 92 -4.78 -3.79 11.41
C ASN A 92 -4.04 -2.57 10.84
N ASP A 93 -2.99 -2.14 11.53
CA ASP A 93 -2.09 -1.06 11.13
C ASP A 93 -0.70 -1.68 10.84
N LEU A 94 -0.27 -1.64 9.57
CA LEU A 94 0.94 -2.30 9.09
C LEU A 94 2.06 -1.28 8.86
N SER A 95 3.25 -1.56 9.38
CA SER A 95 4.45 -0.79 9.08
C SER A 95 5.07 -1.22 7.76
N TRP A 96 5.94 -0.39 7.16
CA TRP A 96 6.64 -0.78 5.93
C TRP A 96 7.39 -2.13 6.08
N ALA A 97 7.96 -2.41 7.25
CA ALA A 97 8.63 -3.68 7.52
C ALA A 97 7.66 -4.88 7.47
N ASP A 98 6.41 -4.69 7.92
CA ASP A 98 5.36 -5.70 7.82
C ASP A 98 4.94 -5.92 6.37
N VAL A 99 4.88 -4.84 5.58
CA VAL A 99 4.56 -4.88 4.14
C VAL A 99 5.66 -5.60 3.37
N GLU A 100 6.93 -5.28 3.61
CA GLU A 100 8.07 -5.99 3.02
C GLU A 100 8.05 -7.47 3.37
N LYS A 101 7.76 -7.79 4.64
CA LYS A 101 7.63 -9.18 5.08
C LYS A 101 6.48 -9.90 4.36
N PHE A 102 5.32 -9.24 4.21
CA PHE A 102 4.19 -9.79 3.48
C PHE A 102 4.53 -10.07 2.01
N MET A 103 5.17 -9.11 1.33
CA MET A 103 5.62 -9.27 -0.06
C MET A 103 6.70 -10.35 -0.20
N ALA A 104 7.49 -10.63 0.83
CA ALA A 104 8.52 -11.66 0.78
C ALA A 104 8.03 -13.07 1.16
N GLU A 105 6.94 -13.19 1.94
CA GLU A 105 6.43 -14.48 2.44
C GLU A 105 5.17 -14.99 1.73
N ASN A 106 4.35 -14.12 1.11
CA ASN A 106 3.10 -14.50 0.44
C ASN A 106 3.12 -14.39 -1.08
N LEU A 107 4.21 -13.84 -1.66
CA LEU A 107 4.36 -13.55 -3.08
C LEU A 107 5.73 -14.07 -3.55
#